data_AF-A0A3A3GPW9-F1
#
_entry.id   AF-A0A3A3GPW9-F1
#
_cell.length_a   1.000
_cell.length_b   1.000
_cell.length_c   1.000
_cell.angle_alpha   90.00
_cell.angle_beta   90.00
_cell.angle_gamma   90.00
#
_symmetry.space_group_name_H-M   'P 1'
#
loop_
_entity.id
_entity.type
_entity.pdbx_description
1 polymer ?
#
loop_
_entity_poly.entity_id
_entity_poly.type
_entity_poly.pdbx_seq_one_letter_code
_entity_poly.pdbx_strand_id
1 'polypeptide(L)' 'MNSLFIIIGIVELLCGIFINIYIGFLAKTLLWKVGTAPRIPLRVIGIYLIINGISKLTQ' A
#
# COMPACT_ATOMS: atom_id res chain seq x y z
N MET A 1 -19.50 -8.86 -13.39
CA MET A 1 -18.54 -8.11 -12.55
C MET A 1 -17.51 -7.50 -13.48
N ASN A 2 -17.41 -6.17 -13.53
CA ASN A 2 -16.57 -5.45 -14.49
C ASN A 2 -15.10 -5.85 -14.28
N SER A 3 -14.46 -6.41 -15.30
CA SER A 3 -13.07 -6.89 -15.28
C SER A 3 -12.07 -5.84 -14.77
N LEU A 4 -12.38 -4.55 -14.97
CA LEU A 4 -11.61 -3.42 -14.44
C LEU A 4 -11.57 -3.37 -12.91
N PHE A 5 -12.64 -3.72 -12.20
CA PHE A 5 -12.66 -3.71 -10.73
C PHE A 5 -11.74 -4.78 -10.14
N ILE A 6 -11.71 -5.95 -10.78
CA ILE A 6 -10.82 -7.06 -10.38
C ILE A 6 -9.35 -6.65 -10.59
N ILE A 7 -9.04 -6.03 -11.74
CA ILE A 7 -7.68 -5.56 -12.04
C ILE A 7 -7.24 -4.47 -11.05
N ILE A 8 -8.12 -3.49 -10.76
CA ILE A 8 -7.84 -2.43 -9.80
C ILE A 8 -7.60 -3.00 -8.39
N GLY A 9 -8.43 -3.97 -7.96
CA GLY A 9 -8.27 -4.65 -6.68
C GLY A 9 -6.93 -5.39 -6.56
N ILE A 10 -6.51 -6.09 -7.62
CA ILE A 10 -5.20 -6.79 -7.69
C ILE A 10 -4.04 -5.78 -7.62
N VAL A 11 -4.14 -4.66 -8.35
CA VAL A 11 -3.11 -3.62 -8.35
C VAL A 11 -2.99 -2.95 -6.98
N GLU A 12 -4.10 -2.67 -6.30
CA GLU A 12 -4.10 -2.12 -4.93
C GLU A 12 -3.49 -3.10 -3.92
N LEU A 13 -3.81 -4.39 -4.04
CA LEU A 13 -3.21 -5.45 -3.22
C LEU A 13 -1.70 -5.52 -3.40
N LEU A 14 -1.24 -5.57 -4.66
CA LEU A 14 0.19 -5.57 -4.97
C LEU A 14 0.85 -4.31 -4.45
N CYS A 15 0.27 -3.13 -4.68
CA CYS A 15 0.82 -1.86 -4.22
C CYS A 15 0.94 -1.81 -2.69
N GLY A 16 -0.07 -2.26 -1.96
CA GLY A 16 -0.04 -2.34 -0.49
C GLY A 16 1.04 -3.29 0.03
N ILE A 17 1.22 -4.45 -0.62
CA ILE A 17 2.30 -5.39 -0.31
C ILE A 17 3.68 -4.76 -0.59
N PHE A 18 3.86 -4.12 -1.74
CA PHE A 18 5.11 -3.44 -2.10
C PHE A 18 5.44 -2.33 -1.11
N ILE A 19 4.46 -1.53 -0.67
CA ILE A 19 4.67 -0.47 0.32
C ILE A 19 5.07 -1.05 1.68
N ASN A 20 4.49 -2.18 2.08
CA ASN A 20 4.80 -2.82 3.36
C ASN A 20 6.19 -3.50 3.36
N ILE A 21 6.59 -4.11 2.23
CA ILE A 21 7.91 -4.73 2.05
C ILE A 21 9.01 -3.66 1.93
N TYR A 22 8.80 -2.66 1.07
CA TYR A 22 9.78 -1.60 0.79
C TYR A 22 9.65 -0.40 1.72
N ILE A 23 9.00 -0.57 2.89
CA ILE A 23 8.74 0.52 3.84
C ILE A 23 10.02 1.25 4.26
N GLY A 24 11.14 0.54 4.38
CA GLY A 24 12.44 1.12 4.72
C GLY A 24 13.05 1.94 3.58
N PHE A 25 12.83 1.52 2.34
CA PHE A 25 13.30 2.24 1.15
C PHE A 25 12.43 3.47 0.87
N LEU A 26 11.10 3.30 0.89
CA LEU A 26 10.12 4.39 0.74
C LEU A 26 10.25 5.43 1.85
N ALA A 27 10.46 5.02 3.10
CA ALA A 27 10.72 5.98 4.18
C ALA A 27 12.00 6.80 3.92
N LYS A 28 13.02 6.21 3.29
CA LYS A 28 14.28 6.91 3.02
C LYS A 28 14.20 7.82 1.80
N THR A 29 13.41 7.46 0.78
CA THR A 29 13.23 8.23 -0.45
C THR A 29 12.16 9.32 -0.34
N LEU A 30 11.03 9.08 0.33
CA LEU A 30 9.97 10.08 0.51
C LEU A 30 10.27 11.07 1.64
N LEU A 31 10.82 10.60 2.76
CA LEU A 31 11.10 11.45 3.93
C LEU A 31 12.56 11.86 4.00
N TRP A 32 13.14 12.22 2.84
CA TRP A 32 14.57 12.39 2.53
C TRP A 32 15.42 13.19 3.54
N LYS A 33 14.86 13.78 4.61
CA LYS A 33 15.64 14.48 5.63
C LYS A 33 14.98 14.67 7.00
N VAL A 34 14.17 13.74 7.50
CA VAL A 34 13.71 13.82 8.90
C VAL A 34 14.01 12.52 9.63
N GLY A 35 15.12 12.54 10.38
CA GLY A 35 15.48 11.47 11.29
C GLY A 35 14.27 11.05 12.11
N THR A 36 14.03 9.75 12.22
CA THR A 36 12.95 9.18 13.04
C THR A 36 11.52 9.56 12.62
N ALA A 37 11.23 9.79 11.32
CA ALA A 37 9.84 9.76 10.87
C ALA A 37 9.23 8.38 11.21
N PRO A 38 8.10 8.32 11.96
CA PRO A 38 7.51 7.06 12.37
C PRO A 38 7.19 6.26 11.11
N ARG A 39 7.60 4.98 11.05
CA ARG A 39 7.24 4.09 9.93
C ARG A 39 5.76 3.69 9.95
N ILE A 40 5.06 4.04 11.03
CA ILE A 40 3.64 3.74 11.26
C ILE A 40 2.71 4.26 10.15
N PRO A 41 2.77 5.52 9.68
CA PRO A 41 1.83 6.04 8.68
C PRO A 41 1.96 5.31 7.34
N LEU A 42 3.19 5.00 6.92
CA LEU A 42 3.46 4.26 5.69
C LEU A 42 2.91 2.83 5.76
N ARG A 43 3.00 2.21 6.95
CA ARG A 43 2.43 0.88 7.22
C ARG A 43 0.90 0.90 7.20
N VAL A 44 0.30 1.94 7.79
CA VAL A 44 -1.16 2.14 7.78
C VAL A 44 -1.67 2.32 6.35
N ILE A 45 -0.97 3.08 5.51
CA ILE A 45 -1.31 3.23 4.09
C ILE A 45 -1.22 1.90 3.34
N GLY A 46 -0.15 1.12 3.57
CA GLY A 46 0.00 -0.20 2.96
C GLY A 46 -1.11 -1.17 3.36
N ILE A 47 -1.48 -1.23 4.64
CA ILE A 47 -2.58 -2.06 5.14
C ILE A 47 -3.92 -1.59 4.59
N TYR A 48 -4.15 -0.28 4.52
CA TYR A 48 -5.38 0.30 3.95
C TYR A 48 -5.56 -0.12 2.49
N LEU A 49 -4.49 -0.08 1.69
CA LEU A 49 -4.50 -0.54 0.29
C LEU A 49 -4.80 -2.03 0.16
N ILE A 50 -4.27 -2.87 1.05
CA ILE A 50 -4.57 -4.31 1.07
C ILE A 50 -6.05 -4.55 1.38
N ILE A 51 -6.60 -3.90 2.41
CA ILE A 51 -8.02 -4.06 2.79
C ILE A 51 -8.93 -3.58 1.65
N ASN A 52 -8.62 -2.44 1.03
CA ASN A 52 -9.41 -1.90 -0.07
C ASN A 52 -9.34 -2.80 -1.33
N GLY A 53 -8.15 -3.33 -1.64
CA GLY A 53 -7.96 -4.28 -2.74
C GLY A 53 -8.75 -5.58 -2.55
N ILE A 54 -8.75 -6.15 -1.33
CA ILE A 54 -9.56 -7.34 -1.00
C ILE A 54 -11.05 -7.02 -1.09
N SER A 55 -11.49 -5.88 -0.55
CA SER A 55 -12.91 -5.48 -0.59
C SER A 55 -13.44 -5.36 -2.01
N LYS A 56 -12.64 -4.81 -2.94
CA LYS A 56 -13.00 -4.69 -4.37
C LYS A 56 -12.95 -6.01 -5.13
N LEU A 57 -12.22 -7.00 -4.62
CA LEU A 57 -12.14 -8.34 -5.19
C LEU A 57 -13.30 -9.24 -4.72
N THR A 58 -13.80 -9.00 -3.50
CA THR A 58 -14.91 -9.76 -2.90
C THR A 58 -16.30 -9.24 -3.30
N GLN A 59 -16.42 -7.97 -3.72
CA GLN A 59 -17.68 -7.33 -4.11
C GLN A 59 -18.01 -7.53 -5.60
#